data_AF-A0A9D4T6B8-F1
#
_entry.id   AF-A0A9D4T6B8-F1
#
_cell.length_a   1.000
_cell.length_b   1.000
_cell.length_c   1.000
_cell.angle_alpha   90.00
_cell.angle_beta   90.00
_cell.angle_gamma   90.00
#
_symmetry.space_group_name_H-M   'P 1'
#
loop_
_entity.id
_entity.type
_entity.pdbx_description
1 polymer ?
#
loop_
_entity_poly.entity_id
_entity_poly.type
_entity_poly.pdbx_seq_one_letter_code
_entity_poly.pdbx_strand_id
1 'polypeptide(L)'
;MPQRLGVFKSKDNVPAANYSFFMDILLDTVRDEIARCIEKAYERISSPDATRMLFLDSPQLTDVYASKRGWTAKNNVYEFGTEVKHTEDVISTEDLATQAIGYARELEMIV
;
A
#
# COMPACT_ATOMS: atom_id res chain seq x y z
N MET A 1 -1.05 -20.14 14.47
CA MET A 1 0.38 -19.97 14.13
C MET A 1 0.48 -18.86 13.08
N PRO A 2 0.96 -17.65 13.41
CA PRO A 2 1.01 -16.56 12.45
C PRO A 2 2.11 -16.89 11.42
N GLN A 3 1.74 -16.94 10.15
CA GLN A 3 2.67 -17.27 9.07
C GLN A 3 3.65 -16.11 8.89
N ARG A 4 4.91 -16.30 9.32
CA ARG A 4 6.03 -15.43 8.93
C ARG A 4 6.13 -15.44 7.41
N LEU A 5 6.09 -14.27 6.78
CA LEU A 5 6.29 -14.11 5.34
C LEU A 5 7.63 -14.76 4.95
N GLY A 6 7.63 -15.58 3.90
CA GLY A 6 8.76 -16.45 3.54
C GLY A 6 10.10 -15.72 3.43
N VAL A 7 10.07 -14.45 3.00
CA VAL A 7 11.25 -13.58 2.89
C VAL A 7 11.94 -13.31 4.25
N PHE A 8 11.20 -13.23 5.35
CA PHE A 8 11.76 -13.02 6.69
C PHE A 8 12.34 -14.31 7.28
N LYS A 9 11.82 -15.48 6.89
CA LYS A 9 12.42 -16.78 7.22
C LYS A 9 13.78 -16.96 6.53
N SER A 10 13.95 -16.39 5.34
CA SER A 10 15.18 -16.51 4.55
C SER A 10 16.36 -15.72 5.14
N LYS A 11 16.10 -14.68 5.95
CA LYS A 11 17.16 -13.95 6.68
C LYS A 11 17.88 -14.85 7.70
N ASP A 12 17.18 -15.81 8.32
CA ASP A 12 17.78 -16.76 9.25
C ASP A 12 18.60 -17.87 8.55
N ASN A 13 18.49 -18.00 7.22
CA ASN A 13 19.13 -19.06 6.43
C ASN A 13 20.23 -18.55 5.48
N VAL A 14 20.79 -17.37 5.76
CA VAL A 14 21.84 -16.78 4.92
C VAL A 14 23.20 -17.41 5.30
N PRO A 15 23.87 -18.12 4.37
CA PRO A 15 25.10 -18.87 4.70
C PRO A 15 26.34 -18.00 4.99
N ALA A 16 26.31 -16.71 4.64
CA ALA A 16 27.46 -15.82 4.80
C ALA A 16 27.06 -14.42 5.29
N ALA A 17 27.76 -13.92 6.31
CA ALA A 17 27.45 -12.68 7.02
C ALA A 17 27.51 -11.40 6.14
N ASN A 18 28.25 -11.45 5.03
CA ASN A 18 28.34 -10.36 4.06
C ASN A 18 27.02 -10.07 3.33
N TYR A 19 26.11 -11.05 3.23
CA TYR A 19 24.79 -10.85 2.65
C TYR A 19 23.78 -10.25 3.64
N SER A 20 24.06 -10.25 4.94
CA SER A 20 23.18 -9.63 5.95
C SER A 20 22.94 -8.16 5.64
N PHE A 21 23.98 -7.43 5.22
CA PHE A 21 23.89 -6.02 4.87
C PHE A 21 22.88 -5.76 3.74
N PHE A 22 22.94 -6.56 2.67
CA PHE A 22 22.01 -6.42 1.54
C PHE A 22 20.60 -6.89 1.89
N MET A 23 20.49 -7.93 2.71
CA MET A 23 19.19 -8.43 3.19
C MET A 23 18.51 -7.41 4.11
N ASP A 24 19.26 -6.68 4.94
CA ASP A 24 18.71 -5.63 5.80
C ASP A 24 18.11 -4.49 4.96
N ILE A 25 18.83 -4.04 3.93
CA ILE A 25 18.32 -3.01 2.99
C ILE A 25 17.07 -3.50 2.25
N LEU A 26 17.07 -4.76 1.80
CA LEU A 26 15.93 -5.34 1.09
C LEU A 26 14.71 -5.43 2.02
N LEU A 27 14.89 -5.92 3.26
CA LEU A 27 13.80 -6.04 4.23
C LEU A 27 13.25 -4.67 4.63
N ASP A 28 14.10 -3.65 4.75
CA ASP A 28 13.63 -2.28 5.01
C ASP A 28 12.79 -1.75 3.85
N THR A 29 13.20 -2.00 2.60
CA THR A 29 12.43 -1.62 1.41
C THR A 29 11.09 -2.36 1.34
N VAL A 30 11.08 -3.67 1.61
CA VAL A 30 9.86 -4.48 1.65
C VAL A 30 8.94 -4.02 2.77
N ARG A 31 9.48 -3.71 3.94
CA ARG A 31 8.71 -3.17 5.07
C ARG A 31 8.08 -1.82 4.71
N ASP A 32 8.82 -0.97 4.01
CA ASP A 32 8.31 0.31 3.51
C ASP A 32 7.15 0.14 2.49
N GLU A 33 7.22 -0.86 1.62
CA GLU A 33 6.13 -1.19 0.70
C GLU A 33 4.91 -1.80 1.41
N ILE A 34 5.12 -2.66 2.41
CA ILE A 34 4.04 -3.19 3.25
C ILE A 34 3.30 -2.04 3.96
N ALA A 35 4.05 -1.07 4.51
CA ALA A 35 3.47 0.10 5.16
C ALA A 35 2.60 0.93 4.19
N ARG A 36 3.11 1.20 2.97
CA ARG A 36 2.34 1.88 1.91
C ARG A 36 1.07 1.13 1.52
N CYS A 37 1.13 -0.20 1.51
CA CYS A 37 -0.04 -1.03 1.24
C CYS A 37 -1.08 -0.92 2.36
N ILE A 38 -0.64 -0.90 3.63
CA ILE A 38 -1.53 -0.74 4.79
C ILE A 38 -2.28 0.61 4.74
N GLU A 39 -1.57 1.69 4.43
CA GLU A 39 -2.15 3.04 4.27
C GLU A 39 -3.28 3.09 3.22
N LYS A 40 -3.16 2.28 2.16
CA LYS A 40 -4.13 2.24 1.06
C LYS A 40 -5.25 1.23 1.26
N ALA A 41 -4.96 0.11 1.91
CA ALA A 41 -5.88 -1.01 2.02
C ALA A 41 -6.84 -0.89 3.21
N TYR A 42 -6.44 -0.17 4.27
CA TYR A 42 -7.21 -0.05 5.49
C TYR A 42 -7.60 1.40 5.77
N GLU A 43 -8.85 1.63 6.15
CA GLU A 43 -9.29 2.90 6.77
C GLU A 43 -8.77 3.03 8.20
N ARG A 44 -8.68 1.90 8.90
CA ARG A 44 -8.21 1.84 10.28
C ARG A 44 -7.57 0.50 10.58
N ILE A 45 -6.48 0.51 11.36
CA ILE A 45 -5.78 -0.71 11.79
C ILE A 45 -5.37 -0.58 13.26
N SER A 46 -5.48 -1.68 14.01
CA SER A 46 -5.05 -1.72 15.40
C SER A 46 -3.51 -1.79 15.49
N SER A 47 -2.92 -1.22 16.56
CA SER A 47 -1.48 -1.33 16.82
C SER A 47 -0.94 -2.78 16.83
N PRO A 48 -1.59 -3.79 17.47
CA PRO A 48 -1.08 -5.16 17.43
C PRO A 48 -1.13 -5.78 16.03
N ASP A 49 -2.14 -5.45 15.22
CA ASP A 49 -2.22 -5.94 13.84
C ASP A 49 -1.16 -5.31 12.96
N ALA A 50 -0.95 -3.99 13.08
CA ALA A 50 0.12 -3.28 12.36
C ALA A 50 1.51 -3.82 12.72
N THR A 51 1.74 -4.11 14.01
CA THR A 51 2.98 -4.72 14.51
C THR A 51 3.23 -6.08 13.86
N ARG A 52 2.19 -6.91 13.75
CA ARG A 52 2.27 -8.24 13.12
C ARG A 52 2.51 -8.16 11.62
N MET A 53 1.91 -7.18 10.93
CA MET A 53 2.09 -6.99 9.48
C MET A 53 3.47 -6.43 9.12
N LEU A 54 4.00 -5.49 9.91
CA LEU A 54 5.31 -4.88 9.69
C LEU A 54 6.49 -5.73 10.18
N PHE A 55 6.20 -6.90 10.78
CA PHE A 55 7.18 -7.80 11.38
C PHE A 55 8.08 -7.07 12.39
N LEU A 56 7.45 -6.31 13.29
CA LEU A 56 8.11 -5.63 14.39
C LEU A 56 7.99 -6.45 15.69
N ASP A 57 9.01 -6.39 16.54
CA ASP A 57 9.05 -7.16 17.79
C ASP A 57 8.18 -6.57 18.90
N SER A 58 7.87 -5.27 18.80
CA SER A 58 7.09 -4.56 19.81
C SER A 58 6.17 -3.49 19.21
N PRO A 59 4.95 -3.30 19.76
CA PRO A 59 4.07 -2.19 19.39
C PRO A 59 4.71 -0.81 19.60
N GLN A 60 5.68 -0.65 20.51
CA GLN A 60 6.38 0.64 20.67
C GLN A 60 7.23 1.00 19.44
N LEU A 61 7.81 0.00 18.77
CA LEU A 61 8.55 0.22 17.53
C LEU A 61 7.59 0.62 16.39
N THR A 62 6.38 0.07 16.41
CA THR A 62 5.31 0.44 15.49
C THR A 62 4.93 1.91 15.66
N ASP A 63 4.84 2.43 16.89
CA ASP A 63 4.54 3.84 17.15
C ASP A 63 5.64 4.79 16.66
N VAL A 64 6.92 4.42 16.83
CA VAL A 64 8.04 5.21 16.30
C VAL A 64 8.01 5.23 14.77
N TYR A 65 7.72 4.08 14.16
CA TYR A 65 7.64 3.94 12.71
C TYR A 65 6.43 4.68 12.12
N ALA A 66 5.28 4.60 12.80
CA ALA A 66 4.07 5.34 12.52
C ALA A 66 4.32 6.85 12.58
N SER A 67 5.01 7.33 13.62
CA SER A 67 5.38 8.74 13.79
C SER A 67 6.29 9.23 12.65
N LYS A 68 7.26 8.41 12.22
CA LYS A 68 8.15 8.72 11.08
C LYS A 68 7.37 8.89 9.76
N ARG A 69 6.26 8.16 9.59
CA ARG A 69 5.38 8.24 8.42
C ARG A 69 4.23 9.24 8.55
N GLY A 70 4.06 9.86 9.72
CA GLY A 70 2.96 10.79 9.98
C GLY A 70 1.61 10.11 10.25
N TRP A 71 1.60 8.84 10.65
CA TRP A 71 0.38 8.15 11.04
C TRP A 71 -0.12 8.67 12.39
N THR A 72 -1.43 8.91 12.50
CA THR A 72 -2.04 9.40 13.75
C THR A 72 -2.65 8.22 14.51
N ALA A 73 -2.13 7.94 15.70
CA ALA A 73 -2.67 6.93 16.59
C ALA A 73 -3.79 7.52 17.47
N LYS A 74 -5.01 7.01 17.35
CA LYS A 74 -6.15 7.35 18.19
C LYS A 74 -6.60 6.10 18.94
N ASN A 75 -6.49 6.10 20.27
CA ASN A 75 -6.88 4.95 21.11
C ASN A 75 -6.27 3.61 20.66
N ASN A 76 -4.98 3.58 20.32
CA ASN A 76 -4.26 2.38 19.86
C ASN A 76 -4.71 1.85 18.48
N VAL A 77 -5.39 2.69 17.70
CA VAL A 77 -5.81 2.44 16.32
C VAL A 77 -5.23 3.54 15.45
N TYR A 78 -4.57 3.17 14.34
CA TYR A 78 -4.16 4.12 13.32
C TYR A 78 -5.32 4.30 12.35
N GLU A 79 -5.75 5.53 12.15
CA GLU A 79 -6.74 5.90 11.14
C GLU A 79 -6.01 6.45 9.92
N PHE A 80 -6.25 5.84 8.76
CA PHE A 80 -5.79 6.33 7.48
C PHE A 80 -6.98 7.00 6.80
N GLY A 81 -6.79 8.24 6.36
CA GLY A 81 -7.70 8.82 5.40
C GLY A 81 -7.57 8.02 4.12
N THR A 82 -8.42 7.02 3.94
CA THR A 82 -8.62 6.46 2.62
C THR A 82 -9.14 7.63 1.81
N GLU A 83 -8.28 8.21 0.99
CA GLU A 83 -8.74 8.77 -0.26
C GLU A 83 -9.39 7.57 -0.95
N VAL A 84 -10.66 7.34 -0.63
CA VAL A 84 -11.57 6.69 -1.53
C VAL A 84 -11.50 7.65 -2.70
N LYS A 85 -10.53 7.40 -3.59
CA LYS A 85 -10.72 7.62 -5.00
C LYS A 85 -11.96 6.80 -5.25
N HIS A 86 -13.09 7.43 -5.01
CA HIS A 86 -14.29 7.17 -5.73
C HIS A 86 -13.74 7.25 -7.14
N THR A 87 -13.53 6.09 -7.75
CA THR A 87 -13.62 5.97 -9.18
C THR A 87 -15.08 6.29 -9.46
N GLU A 88 -15.44 7.56 -9.27
CA GLU A 88 -16.16 8.28 -10.28
C GLU A 88 -15.28 8.16 -11.53
N ASP A 89 -15.29 6.97 -12.12
CA ASP A 89 -15.25 6.79 -13.57
C ASP A 89 -16.56 7.38 -14.12
N VAL A 90 -16.88 8.62 -13.71
CA VAL A 90 -17.80 9.49 -14.39
C VAL A 90 -16.98 9.96 -15.58
N ILE A 91 -16.81 9.05 -16.54
CA ILE A 91 -16.46 9.45 -17.89
C ILE A 91 -17.50 10.50 -18.24
N SER A 92 -17.05 11.72 -18.54
CA SER A 92 -17.94 12.82 -18.86
C SER A 92 -18.88 12.36 -19.98
N THR A 93 -20.19 12.33 -19.71
CA THR A 93 -21.20 11.96 -20.70
C THR A 93 -21.13 12.88 -21.92
N GLU A 94 -20.67 14.12 -21.72
CA GLU A 94 -20.42 15.10 -22.80
C GLU A 94 -19.29 14.65 -23.73
N ASP A 95 -18.19 14.12 -23.18
CA ASP A 95 -17.06 13.64 -23.97
C ASP A 95 -17.47 12.42 -24.82
N LEU A 96 -18.22 11.50 -24.23
CA LEU A 96 -18.77 10.34 -24.93
C LEU A 96 -19.76 10.74 -26.04
N ALA A 97 -20.64 11.72 -25.76
CA ALA A 97 -21.59 12.22 -26.75
C ALA A 97 -20.87 12.90 -27.92
N THR A 98 -19.86 13.70 -27.64
CA THR A 98 -19.05 14.40 -28.66
C THR A 98 -18.31 13.40 -29.54
N GLN A 99 -17.71 12.38 -28.91
CA GLN A 99 -16.99 11.33 -29.61
C GLN A 99 -17.92 10.48 -30.49
N ALA A 100 -19.12 10.13 -30.00
CA ALA A 100 -20.13 9.41 -30.78
C ALA A 100 -20.63 10.22 -31.99
N ILE A 101 -20.88 11.52 -31.82
CA ILE A 101 -21.27 12.43 -32.92
C ILE A 101 -20.14 12.57 -33.95
N GLY A 102 -18.89 12.69 -33.48
CA GLY A 102 -17.71 12.75 -34.36
C GLY A 102 -17.56 11.51 -35.22
N TYR A 103 -17.69 10.31 -34.62
CA TYR A 103 -17.66 9.05 -35.35
C TYR A 103 -18.80 8.92 -36.38
N ALA A 104 -20.02 9.31 -36.03
CA ALA A 104 -21.14 9.30 -36.97
C ALA A 104 -20.87 10.22 -38.18
N ARG A 105 -20.35 11.43 -37.93
CA ARG A 105 -20.01 12.39 -38.99
C ARG A 105 -18.91 11.89 -39.93
N GLU A 106 -17.88 11.26 -39.39
CA GLU A 106 -16.81 10.68 -40.22
C GLU A 106 -17.33 9.54 -41.09
N LEU A 107 -18.20 8.67 -40.56
CA LEU A 107 -18.83 7.58 -41.32
C LEU A 107 -19.74 8.07 -42.45
N GLU A 108 -20.51 9.15 -42.22
CA GLU A 108 -21.36 9.76 -43.27
C GLU A 108 -20.54 10.46 -44.35
N MET A 109 -19.32 10.90 -44.07
CA MET A 109 -18.45 11.56 -45.06
C MET A 109 -17.84 10.59 -46.08
N ILE A 110 -17.81 9.29 -45.77
CA ILE A 110 -17.25 8.24 -46.64
C ILE A 110 -18.31 7.63 -47.58
N VAL A 111 -19.59 8.00 -47.44
CA VAL A 111 -20.72 7.55 -48.28
C VAL A 111 -20.95 8.51 -49.44
#